data_AF-A0A3D0QVB2-F1
#
_entry.id   AF-A0A3D0QVB2-F1
#
_cell.length_a   1.000
_cell.length_b   1.000
_cell.length_c   1.000
_cell.angle_alpha   90.00
_cell.angle_beta   90.00
_cell.angle_gamma   90.00
#
_symmetry.space_group_name_H-M   'P 1'
#
loop_
_entity.id
_entity.type
_entity.pdbx_description
1 polymer ?
#
loop_
_entity_poly.entity_id
_entity_poly.type
_entity_poly.pdbx_seq_one_letter_code
_entity_poly.pdbx_strand_id
1 'polypeptide(L)'
;MRTNADPLAPLGALPGVADSVDSVRKAVDRVYGHRVMRRRSAEVTSEAALRAARASAALAGADWALEEVRRRSDFGAGDEPRTVGAALRLTAE
;
A
#
# COMPACT_ATOMS: atom_id res chain seq x y z
N MET A 1 9.95 37.79 -1.62
CA MET A 1 9.59 36.40 -1.29
C MET A 1 8.59 35.94 -2.34
N ARG A 2 9.02 35.20 -3.37
CA ARG A 2 8.11 34.72 -4.42
C ARG A 2 7.27 33.58 -3.82
N THR A 3 6.01 33.84 -3.50
CA THR A 3 4.99 32.78 -3.40
C THR A 3 4.73 32.29 -4.82
N ASN A 4 5.61 31.41 -5.30
CA ASN A 4 5.36 30.70 -6.54
C ASN A 4 4.14 29.81 -6.26
N ALA A 5 2.98 30.19 -6.81
CA ALA A 5 1.76 29.41 -6.66
C ALA A 5 2.07 27.94 -6.99
N ASP A 6 1.56 27.01 -6.18
CA ASP A 6 1.78 25.58 -6.37
C ASP A 6 1.35 25.21 -7.81
N PRO A 7 2.31 24.84 -8.69
CA PRO A 7 2.00 24.57 -10.10
C PRO A 7 1.09 23.34 -10.26
N LEU A 8 0.95 22.51 -9.23
CA LEU A 8 0.11 21.32 -9.22
C LEU A 8 -1.28 21.57 -8.62
N ALA A 9 -1.54 22.74 -8.02
CA ALA A 9 -2.85 23.07 -7.45
C ALA A 9 -4.03 22.88 -8.42
N PRO A 10 -3.91 23.17 -9.74
CA PRO A 10 -5.00 22.91 -10.69
C PRO A 10 -5.42 21.43 -10.79
N LEU A 11 -4.49 20.49 -10.54
CA LEU A 11 -4.80 19.06 -10.57
C LEU A 11 -5.79 18.66 -9.45
N GLY A 12 -5.68 19.31 -8.29
CA GLY A 12 -6.60 19.09 -7.17
C GLY A 12 -8.03 19.61 -7.41
N ALA A 13 -8.19 20.54 -8.35
CA ALA A 13 -9.48 21.13 -8.72
C ALA A 13 -10.18 20.42 -9.88
N LEU A 14 -9.57 19.36 -10.43
CA LEU A 14 -10.22 18.57 -11.48
C LEU A 14 -11.54 17.96 -10.97
N PRO A 15 -12.58 17.87 -11.82
CA PRO A 15 -13.89 17.35 -11.42
C PRO A 15 -13.79 15.99 -10.72
N GLY A 16 -14.44 15.85 -9.57
CA GLY A 16 -14.48 14.62 -8.78
C GLY A 16 -13.26 14.33 -7.89
N VAL A 17 -12.16 15.08 -8.02
CA VAL A 17 -10.96 14.86 -7.18
C VAL A 17 -11.25 15.18 -5.72
N ALA A 18 -11.86 16.34 -5.44
CA ALA A 18 -12.18 16.75 -4.08
C ALA A 18 -13.12 15.74 -3.38
N ASP A 19 -14.17 15.29 -4.07
CA ASP A 19 -15.12 14.31 -3.54
C ASP A 19 -14.47 12.95 -3.28
N SER A 20 -13.58 12.51 -4.19
CA SER A 20 -12.82 11.27 -4.03
C SER A 20 -11.89 11.34 -2.82
N VAL A 21 -11.18 12.46 -2.64
CA VAL A 21 -10.30 12.67 -1.48
C VAL A 21 -11.10 12.68 -0.18
N ASP A 22 -12.25 13.36 -0.14
CA ASP A 22 -13.12 13.39 1.04
C ASP A 22 -13.68 12.00 1.38
N SER A 23 -14.12 11.24 0.38
CA SER A 23 -14.56 9.86 0.53
C SER A 23 -13.46 8.95 1.10
N VAL A 24 -12.23 9.05 0.56
CA VAL A 24 -11.08 8.29 1.06
C VAL A 24 -10.74 8.69 2.49
N ARG A 25 -10.74 9.98 2.83
CA ARG A 25 -10.50 10.45 4.21
C ARG A 25 -11.50 9.84 5.18
N LYS A 26 -12.80 9.90 4.86
CA LYS A 26 -13.87 9.27 5.68
C LYS A 26 -13.68 7.76 5.84
N ALA A 27 -13.19 7.06 4.81
CA ALA A 27 -12.92 5.63 4.91
C ALA A 27 -11.71 5.34 5.81
N VAL A 28 -10.63 6.11 5.67
CA VAL A 28 -9.41 6.00 6.49
C VAL A 28 -9.70 6.30 7.95
N ASP A 29 -10.47 7.36 8.25
CA ASP A 29 -10.87 7.71 9.61
C ASP A 29 -11.66 6.57 10.29
N ARG A 30 -12.54 5.89 9.54
CA ARG A 30 -13.25 4.71 10.04
C ARG A 30 -12.31 3.55 10.37
N VAL A 31 -11.29 3.32 9.54
CA VAL A 31 -10.27 2.30 9.81
C VAL A 31 -9.50 2.64 11.09
N TYR A 32 -9.04 3.88 11.25
CA TYR A 32 -8.34 4.32 12.46
C TYR A 32 -9.23 4.28 13.71
N GLY A 33 -10.51 4.59 13.58
CA GLY A 33 -11.48 4.49 14.67
C GLY A 33 -11.79 3.05 15.11
N HIS A 34 -11.53 2.07 14.23
CA HIS A 34 -11.86 0.67 14.46
C HIS A 34 -11.12 0.09 15.66
N ARG A 35 -11.82 -0.68 16.50
CA ARG A 35 -11.28 -1.22 17.77
C ARG A 35 -10.05 -2.10 17.56
N VAL A 36 -10.03 -2.89 16.49
CA VAL A 36 -8.88 -3.75 16.16
C VAL A 36 -7.67 -2.89 15.79
N MET A 37 -7.85 -1.88 14.94
CA MET A 37 -6.76 -0.99 14.52
C MET A 37 -6.15 -0.28 15.73
N ARG A 38 -6.97 0.19 16.68
CA ARG A 38 -6.49 0.83 17.91
C ARG A 38 -5.74 -0.10 18.87
N ARG A 39 -5.97 -1.41 18.81
CA ARG A 39 -5.39 -2.37 19.78
C ARG A 39 -4.28 -3.24 19.19
N ARG A 40 -4.30 -3.47 17.89
CA ARG A 40 -3.45 -4.44 17.18
C ARG A 40 -2.91 -3.83 15.88
N SER A 41 -2.62 -2.53 15.88
CA SER A 41 -2.14 -1.81 14.70
C SER A 41 -0.91 -2.46 14.08
N ALA A 42 0.07 -2.88 14.90
CA ALA A 42 1.28 -3.55 14.41
C ALA A 42 0.96 -4.80 13.58
N GLU A 43 0.06 -5.67 14.06
CA GLU A 43 -0.33 -6.88 13.33
C GLU A 43 -1.09 -6.56 12.04
N VAL A 44 -1.99 -5.57 12.09
CA VAL A 44 -2.74 -5.11 10.91
C VAL A 44 -1.80 -4.52 9.87
N THR A 45 -0.84 -3.69 10.28
CA THR A 45 0.16 -3.09 9.40
C THR A 45 1.04 -4.17 8.76
N SER A 46 1.57 -5.11 9.54
CA SER A 46 2.40 -6.19 9.00
C SER A 46 1.65 -7.03 7.95
N GLU A 47 0.41 -7.39 8.23
CA GLU A 47 -0.39 -8.18 7.30
C GLU A 47 -0.83 -7.33 6.08
N ALA A 48 -1.12 -6.04 6.25
CA ALA A 48 -1.42 -5.13 5.14
C ALA A 48 -0.22 -4.97 4.21
N ALA A 49 1.00 -4.85 4.75
CA ALA A 49 2.24 -4.80 3.99
C ALA A 49 2.45 -6.07 3.17
N LEU A 50 2.25 -7.26 3.76
CA LEU A 50 2.33 -8.54 3.03
C LEU A 50 1.34 -8.61 1.85
N ARG A 51 0.10 -8.19 2.07
CA ARG A 51 -0.93 -8.17 1.02
C ARG A 51 -0.61 -7.15 -0.08
N ALA A 52 -0.11 -5.97 0.28
CA ALA A 52 0.31 -4.95 -0.65
C ALA A 52 1.50 -5.42 -1.50
N ALA A 53 2.52 -6.02 -0.87
CA ALA A 53 3.68 -6.58 -1.56
C ALA A 53 3.26 -7.68 -2.56
N ARG A 54 2.38 -8.60 -2.15
CA ARG A 54 1.82 -9.61 -3.05
C ARG A 54 1.11 -8.97 -4.25
N ALA A 55 0.23 -8.00 -4.02
CA ALA A 55 -0.50 -7.34 -5.09
C ALA A 55 0.46 -6.63 -6.08
N SER A 56 1.47 -5.95 -5.57
CA SER A 56 2.51 -5.31 -6.40
C SER A 56 3.32 -6.34 -7.20
N ALA A 57 3.67 -7.48 -6.59
CA ALA A 57 4.37 -8.56 -7.29
C ALA A 57 3.51 -9.18 -8.39
N ALA A 58 2.20 -9.33 -8.16
CA ALA A 58 1.26 -9.81 -9.17
C ALA A 58 1.16 -8.84 -10.36
N LEU A 59 1.14 -7.52 -10.11
CA LEU A 59 1.21 -6.51 -11.18
C LEU A 59 2.52 -6.60 -11.98
N ALA A 60 3.60 -7.05 -11.37
CA ALA A 60 4.90 -7.30 -12.00
C ALA A 60 5.04 -8.72 -12.58
N GLY A 61 3.97 -9.51 -12.63
CA GLY A 61 3.93 -10.83 -13.27
C GLY A 61 4.19 -12.03 -12.34
N ALA A 62 4.35 -11.83 -11.03
CA ALA A 62 4.53 -12.90 -10.05
C ALA A 62 3.28 -13.03 -9.15
N ASP A 63 2.25 -13.73 -9.62
CA ASP A 63 0.98 -13.93 -8.88
C ASP A 63 1.03 -15.18 -8.00
N TRP A 64 1.59 -15.03 -6.81
CA TRP A 64 1.64 -16.09 -5.81
C TRP A 64 0.40 -16.07 -4.92
N ALA A 65 0.01 -17.24 -4.41
CA ALA A 65 -0.98 -17.31 -3.34
C ALA A 65 -0.48 -16.57 -2.08
N LEU A 66 -1.38 -15.89 -1.36
CA LEU A 66 -1.01 -15.13 -0.16
C LEU A 66 -0.37 -16.02 0.91
N GLU A 67 -0.89 -17.24 1.06
CA GLU A 67 -0.37 -18.23 1.99
C GLU A 67 1.06 -18.65 1.65
N GLU A 68 1.44 -18.61 0.37
CA GLU A 68 2.81 -18.90 -0.05
C GLU A 68 3.76 -17.77 0.35
N VAL A 69 3.35 -16.52 0.14
CA VAL A 69 4.11 -15.33 0.59
C VAL A 69 4.30 -15.33 2.11
N ARG A 70 3.31 -15.81 2.89
CA ARG A 70 3.41 -15.86 4.36
C ARG A 70 4.36 -16.95 4.88
N ARG A 71 4.42 -18.11 4.23
CA ARG A 71 5.21 -19.26 4.71
C ARG A 71 6.66 -19.19 4.26
N ARG A 72 6.92 -18.60 3.10
CA ARG A 72 8.23 -18.59 2.47
C ARG A 72 9.11 -17.47 3.03
N SER A 73 10.40 -17.74 3.14
CA SER A 73 11.42 -16.79 3.58
C SER A 73 12.57 -16.63 2.58
N ASP A 74 12.68 -17.51 1.60
CA ASP A 74 13.69 -17.51 0.55
C ASP A 74 13.18 -16.86 -0.74
N PHE A 75 13.41 -15.55 -0.88
CA PHE A 75 13.01 -14.76 -2.05
C PHE A 75 14.18 -14.42 -3.01
N GLY A 76 15.34 -15.06 -2.85
CA GLY A 76 16.57 -14.71 -3.58
C GLY A 76 16.86 -15.51 -4.87
N ALA A 77 16.23 -16.68 -5.02
CA ALA A 77 16.54 -17.62 -6.09
C ALA A 77 15.33 -17.82 -7.02
N GLY A 78 15.52 -17.62 -8.33
CA GLY A 78 14.45 -17.64 -9.33
C GLY A 78 13.85 -16.26 -9.59
N ASP A 79 13.20 -16.10 -10.74
CA ASP A 79 12.74 -14.78 -11.19
C ASP A 79 11.49 -14.30 -10.43
N GLU A 80 10.44 -15.12 -10.32
CA GLU A 80 9.26 -14.75 -9.53
C GLU A 80 9.54 -14.54 -8.03
N PRO A 81 10.30 -15.41 -7.32
CA PRO A 81 10.67 -15.16 -5.93
C PRO A 81 11.39 -13.82 -5.74
N ARG A 82 12.28 -13.42 -6.66
CA ARG A 82 12.96 -12.13 -6.60
C ARG A 82 12.01 -10.95 -6.76
N THR A 83 11.02 -11.06 -7.66
CA THR A 83 9.98 -10.04 -7.82
C THR A 83 9.15 -9.88 -6.55
N VAL A 84 8.72 -10.98 -5.93
CA VAL A 84 8.01 -10.96 -4.64
C VAL A 84 8.89 -10.37 -3.53
N GLY A 85 10.16 -10.79 -3.44
CA GLY A 85 11.12 -10.26 -2.46
C GLY A 85 11.48 -8.79 -2.65
N ALA A 86 11.42 -8.27 -3.88
CA ALA A 86 11.57 -6.85 -4.14
C ALA A 86 10.35 -6.07 -3.65
N ALA A 87 9.13 -6.56 -3.91
CA ALA A 87 7.90 -5.94 -3.43
C ALA A 87 7.82 -5.91 -1.89
N LEU A 88 8.27 -6.97 -1.22
CA LEU A 88 8.31 -7.05 0.25
C LEU A 88 9.26 -6.01 0.86
N ARG A 89 10.43 -5.77 0.25
CA ARG A 89 11.40 -4.77 0.72
C ARG A 89 10.89 -3.34 0.57
N LEU A 90 10.25 -3.04 -0.56
CA LEU A 90 9.63 -1.72 -0.80
C LEU A 90 8.56 -1.37 0.23
N THR A 91 7.80 -2.36 0.71
CA THR A 91 6.77 -2.13 1.74
C THR A 91 7.33 -1.98 3.16
N ALA A 92 8.62 -2.25 3.36
CA ALA A 92 9.28 -2.21 4.67
C ALA A 92 10.09 -0.93 4.94
N GLU A 93 10.34 -0.11 3.90
CA GLU A 93 10.98 1.23 4.00
C GLU A 93 9.95 2.32 4.37
#